data_AF-A0A2E7P9A1-F1
#
_entry.id   AF-A0A2E7P9A1-F1
#
_cell.length_a   1.000
_cell.length_b   1.000
_cell.length_c   1.000
_cell.angle_alpha   90.00
_cell.angle_beta   90.00
_cell.angle_gamma   90.00
#
_symmetry.space_group_name_H-M   'P 1'
#
loop_
_entity.id
_entity.type
_entity.pdbx_description
1 polymer ?
#
loop_
_entity_poly.entity_id
_entity_poly.type
_entity_poly.pdbx_seq_one_letter_code
_entity_poly.pdbx_strand_id
1 'polypeptide(L)'
;MASNIAFNPYLTTNALGSFSVQSNGLVQGAAMDDPSVRNYLAGGTLALNETLPMWGGIAIFENIPGATSDGATGGTVGRATSLTNLTGFSVVNQAHNWVTSPQSQAPSAGAGMTVPFYRMGSGARIAVAMDPSLVGLDGGLITQQVSWDFNNQRLQAYDASTPTVSVTSITSSYSNGVYTFVVVAAASTTEGAVGDAINVSGVTGTGASLVNGNQIITAYTDNQNFSFQVRAASGAIATGALSGTIVLNYGTGALPVKVLETQVGNSKIIAYDAVNNYVNWTNNGSAAVILI
;
A
#
# COMPACT_ATOMS: atom_id res chain seq x y z
N MET A 1 -1.91 -1.83 -25.16
CA MET A 1 -3.34 -1.54 -24.88
C MET A 1 -3.37 -0.20 -24.18
N ALA A 2 -4.15 0.77 -24.66
CA ALA A 2 -4.15 2.13 -24.12
C ALA A 2 -5.26 2.29 -23.07
N SER A 3 -4.95 2.94 -21.95
CA SER A 3 -5.95 3.35 -20.96
C SER A 3 -6.86 4.44 -21.57
N ASN A 4 -8.17 4.26 -21.49
CA ASN A 4 -9.19 5.17 -22.03
C ASN A 4 -10.31 5.32 -20.99
N ILE A 5 -10.67 6.57 -20.68
CA ILE A 5 -11.81 6.88 -19.80
C ILE A 5 -13.10 6.75 -20.62
N ALA A 6 -13.92 5.75 -20.30
CA ALA A 6 -15.18 5.54 -21.00
C ALA A 6 -16.22 6.62 -20.66
N PHE A 7 -16.85 7.19 -21.69
CA PHE A 7 -17.95 8.15 -21.55
C PHE A 7 -19.22 7.61 -22.23
N ASN A 8 -20.33 7.52 -21.51
CA ASN A 8 -21.65 7.23 -22.10
C ASN A 8 -22.59 8.43 -21.89
N PRO A 9 -22.98 9.15 -22.97
CA PRO A 9 -23.78 10.38 -22.88
C PRO A 9 -25.25 10.14 -22.48
N TYR A 10 -25.76 8.90 -22.51
CA TYR A 10 -27.15 8.57 -22.16
C TYR A 10 -27.36 8.18 -20.69
N LEU A 11 -26.29 8.15 -19.87
CA LEU A 11 -26.33 7.70 -18.46
C LEU A 11 -26.23 8.85 -17.43
N THR A 12 -26.37 10.10 -17.84
CA THR A 12 -26.34 11.26 -16.92
C THR A 12 -27.60 11.33 -16.07
N THR A 13 -27.56 10.77 -14.85
CA THR A 13 -28.61 10.95 -13.83
C THR A 13 -28.35 12.20 -12.99
N ASN A 14 -29.33 12.61 -12.17
CA ASN A 14 -29.22 13.78 -11.29
C ASN A 14 -27.99 13.69 -10.37
N ALA A 15 -27.30 14.82 -10.19
CA ALA A 15 -26.13 14.90 -9.31
C ALA A 15 -26.49 14.57 -7.85
N LEU A 16 -26.09 13.38 -7.41
CA LEU A 16 -26.34 12.88 -6.07
C LEU A 16 -25.55 13.73 -5.06
N GLY A 17 -26.25 14.35 -4.10
CA GLY A 17 -25.61 15.13 -3.01
C GLY A 17 -25.72 16.65 -3.07
N SER A 18 -26.70 17.22 -3.79
CA SER A 18 -26.97 18.68 -3.78
C SER A 18 -27.35 19.26 -2.40
N PHE A 19 -27.80 18.41 -1.47
CA PHE A 19 -28.03 18.74 -0.06
C PHE A 19 -27.34 17.71 0.82
N SER A 20 -26.38 18.14 1.63
CA SER A 20 -25.67 17.25 2.55
C SER A 20 -26.38 17.24 3.92
N VAL A 21 -26.85 16.07 4.33
CA VAL A 21 -27.49 15.83 5.65
C VAL A 21 -26.49 15.41 6.73
N GLN A 22 -25.20 15.37 6.40
CA GLN A 22 -24.11 14.91 7.26
C GLN A 22 -22.87 15.78 7.03
N SER A 23 -22.07 16.00 8.08
CA SER A 23 -20.77 16.66 7.95
C SER A 23 -19.76 15.68 7.35
N ASN A 24 -19.29 15.93 6.13
CA ASN A 24 -18.17 15.17 5.57
C ASN A 24 -16.92 15.36 6.46
N GLY A 25 -16.22 14.27 6.75
CA GLY A 25 -14.87 14.30 7.34
C GLY A 25 -13.80 14.59 6.29
N LEU A 26 -12.71 13.83 6.33
CA LEU A 26 -11.56 14.04 5.46
C LEU A 26 -11.85 13.69 3.99
N VAL A 27 -11.08 14.26 3.07
CA VAL A 27 -11.13 13.95 1.63
C VAL A 27 -9.78 13.42 1.17
N GLN A 28 -9.73 12.20 0.64
CA GLN A 28 -8.49 11.56 0.20
C GLN A 28 -7.77 12.42 -0.86
N GLY A 29 -6.47 12.61 -0.64
CA GLY A 29 -5.60 13.42 -1.51
C GLY A 29 -5.68 14.92 -1.29
N ALA A 30 -6.51 15.40 -0.36
CA ALA A 30 -6.45 16.80 0.05
C ALA A 30 -5.22 17.02 0.95
N ALA A 31 -4.29 17.86 0.50
CA ALA A 31 -3.33 18.48 1.38
C ALA A 31 -3.99 19.66 2.12
N MET A 32 -3.75 19.74 3.43
CA MET A 32 -4.20 20.84 4.26
C MET A 32 -3.40 22.11 3.96
N ASP A 33 -4.05 23.26 4.07
CA ASP A 33 -3.38 24.54 3.88
C ASP A 33 -2.32 24.77 4.97
N ASP A 34 -1.08 24.94 4.51
CA ASP A 34 0.04 25.40 5.32
C ASP A 34 0.86 26.42 4.51
N PRO A 35 0.95 27.69 4.95
CA PRO A 35 1.65 28.72 4.19
C PRO A 35 3.17 28.46 4.11
N SER A 36 3.74 27.68 5.04
CA SER A 36 5.16 27.33 5.02
C SER A 36 5.48 26.21 4.02
N VAL A 37 4.52 25.31 3.75
CA VAL A 37 4.71 24.13 2.91
C VAL A 37 4.21 24.32 1.48
N ARG A 38 3.33 25.30 1.22
CA ARG A 38 2.70 25.54 -0.10
C ARG A 38 3.67 25.56 -1.30
N ASN A 39 4.90 26.04 -1.11
CA ASN A 39 5.90 26.15 -2.18
C ASN A 39 6.69 24.84 -2.43
N TYR A 40 6.46 23.78 -1.65
CA TYR A 40 7.01 22.44 -1.85
C TYR A 40 6.12 21.55 -2.74
N LEU A 41 4.96 22.05 -3.18
CA LEU A 41 4.11 21.34 -4.13
C LEU A 41 4.85 21.20 -5.46
N ALA A 42 5.09 19.96 -5.86
CA ALA A 42 5.76 19.61 -7.11
C ALA A 42 4.75 19.08 -8.14
N GLY A 43 5.12 19.18 -9.43
CA GLY A 43 4.44 18.54 -10.54
C GLY A 43 5.34 17.48 -11.17
N GLY A 44 4.73 16.44 -11.73
CA GLY A 44 5.37 15.42 -12.53
C GLY A 44 4.44 14.90 -13.62
N THR A 45 4.97 14.21 -14.62
CA THR A 45 4.19 13.60 -15.71
C THR A 45 3.90 12.12 -15.42
N LEU A 46 2.62 11.70 -15.48
CA LEU A 46 2.27 10.31 -15.18
C LEU A 46 2.83 9.37 -16.25
N ALA A 47 3.51 8.31 -15.82
CA ALA A 47 4.21 7.37 -16.69
C ALA A 47 3.28 6.73 -17.73
N LEU A 48 3.77 6.59 -18.98
CA LEU A 48 2.98 6.04 -20.10
C LEU A 48 2.65 4.54 -19.95
N ASN A 49 3.36 3.83 -19.07
CA ASN A 49 3.12 2.43 -18.73
C ASN A 49 2.24 2.23 -17.48
N GLU A 50 1.76 3.32 -16.84
CA GLU A 50 0.83 3.21 -15.72
C GLU A 50 -0.53 2.66 -16.22
N THR A 51 -0.95 1.53 -15.68
CA THR A 51 -2.18 0.83 -16.12
C THR A 51 -3.45 1.35 -15.47
N LEU A 52 -3.34 2.12 -14.38
CA LEU A 52 -4.45 2.64 -13.59
C LEU A 52 -4.45 4.17 -13.58
N PRO A 53 -5.60 4.86 -13.72
CA PRO A 53 -5.66 6.32 -13.65
C PRO A 53 -5.17 6.80 -12.29
N MET A 54 -4.29 7.81 -12.21
CA MET A 54 -3.78 8.32 -10.93
C MET A 54 -4.84 9.19 -10.24
N TRP A 55 -4.94 9.09 -8.92
CA TRP A 55 -5.78 9.96 -8.07
C TRP A 55 -4.98 10.40 -6.84
N GLY A 56 -5.56 11.27 -6.00
CA GLY A 56 -4.87 11.88 -4.86
C GLY A 56 -4.72 10.93 -3.66
N GLY A 57 -3.73 11.16 -2.81
CA GLY A 57 -3.48 10.36 -1.60
C GLY A 57 -2.95 8.96 -1.93
N ILE A 58 -2.19 8.84 -3.03
CA ILE A 58 -1.53 7.63 -3.50
C ILE A 58 -0.02 7.77 -3.31
N ALA A 59 0.64 6.70 -2.87
CA ALA A 59 2.10 6.66 -2.79
C ALA A 59 2.71 6.65 -4.19
N ILE A 60 3.65 7.56 -4.45
CA ILE A 60 4.30 7.70 -5.76
C ILE A 60 5.81 7.45 -5.72
N PHE A 61 6.35 7.01 -6.85
CA PHE A 61 7.76 7.20 -7.20
C PHE A 61 7.90 8.45 -8.08
N GLU A 62 9.08 9.06 -8.06
CA GLU A 62 9.50 10.08 -9.03
C GLU A 62 10.85 9.69 -9.63
N ASN A 63 10.94 9.71 -10.96
CA ASN A 63 12.20 9.57 -11.68
C ASN A 63 12.86 10.94 -11.90
N ILE A 64 14.19 10.98 -11.80
CA ILE A 64 14.99 12.14 -12.22
C ILE A 64 14.67 12.44 -13.70
N PRO A 65 14.39 13.72 -14.08
CA PRO A 65 14.19 14.11 -15.48
C PRO A 65 15.32 13.63 -16.39
N GLY A 66 14.96 12.99 -17.50
CA GLY A 66 15.91 12.56 -18.53
C GLY A 66 16.39 13.71 -19.41
N ALA A 67 17.43 13.47 -20.22
CA ALA A 67 18.02 14.49 -21.08
C ALA A 67 17.06 15.10 -22.14
N THR A 68 15.90 14.49 -22.36
CA THR A 68 14.88 14.92 -23.34
C THR A 68 13.51 15.23 -22.72
N SER A 69 13.37 15.22 -21.39
CA SER A 69 12.09 15.60 -20.74
C SER A 69 11.97 17.11 -20.54
N ASP A 70 10.73 17.61 -20.61
CA ASP A 70 10.42 19.00 -20.28
C ASP A 70 10.66 19.29 -18.80
N GLY A 71 11.68 20.11 -18.51
CA GLY A 71 12.02 20.52 -17.15
C GLY A 71 10.96 21.37 -16.44
N ALA A 72 9.97 21.92 -17.17
CA ALA A 72 8.88 22.69 -16.58
C ALA A 72 7.77 21.81 -15.96
N THR A 73 7.55 20.61 -16.50
CA THR A 73 6.54 19.65 -15.99
C THR A 73 7.09 18.60 -15.02
N GLY A 74 8.40 18.59 -14.79
CA GLY A 74 9.07 17.78 -13.76
C GLY A 74 9.42 16.36 -14.19
N GLY A 75 9.73 15.50 -13.22
CA GLY A 75 10.06 14.10 -13.45
C GLY A 75 8.88 13.27 -13.96
N THR A 76 9.17 12.07 -14.46
CA THR A 76 8.12 11.06 -14.67
C THR A 76 7.75 10.43 -13.34
N VAL A 77 6.47 10.41 -13.01
CA VAL A 77 5.92 9.85 -11.78
C VAL A 77 4.99 8.67 -12.06
N GLY A 78 4.81 7.79 -11.08
CA GLY A 78 3.87 6.67 -11.13
C GLY A 78 3.65 6.09 -9.74
N ARG A 79 2.88 5.01 -9.62
CA ARG A 79 2.60 4.40 -8.31
C ARG A 79 3.85 3.73 -7.72
N ALA A 80 4.20 4.10 -6.48
CA ALA A 80 5.16 3.33 -5.72
C ALA A 80 4.61 1.92 -5.45
N THR A 81 5.52 0.95 -5.43
CA THR A 81 5.22 -0.48 -5.21
C THR A 81 5.95 -1.06 -3.99
N SER A 82 6.81 -0.26 -3.36
CA SER A 82 7.65 -0.62 -2.23
C SER A 82 8.06 0.62 -1.45
N LEU A 83 8.59 0.45 -0.23
CA LEU A 83 9.15 1.58 0.52
C LEU A 83 10.41 2.17 -0.18
N THR A 84 11.18 1.34 -0.90
CA THR A 84 12.44 1.73 -1.57
C THR A 84 12.21 2.68 -2.76
N ASN A 85 11.07 2.59 -3.44
CA ASN A 85 10.70 3.51 -4.53
C ASN A 85 9.68 4.57 -4.11
N LEU A 86 9.37 4.71 -2.83
CA LEU A 86 8.52 5.79 -2.32
C LEU A 86 9.28 7.13 -2.35
N THR A 87 8.73 8.12 -3.06
CA THR A 87 9.25 9.50 -3.07
C THR A 87 8.29 10.48 -2.38
N GLY A 88 6.99 10.18 -2.34
CA GLY A 88 5.99 11.07 -1.76
C GLY A 88 4.55 10.61 -2.01
N PHE A 89 3.61 11.54 -1.91
CA PHE A 89 2.18 11.27 -2.13
C PHE A 89 1.57 12.26 -3.13
N SER A 90 0.75 11.74 -4.04
CA SER A 90 -0.07 12.55 -4.95
C SER A 90 -1.13 13.35 -4.18
N VAL A 91 -1.57 14.48 -4.73
CA VAL A 91 -2.64 15.31 -4.14
C VAL A 91 -3.63 15.78 -5.20
N VAL A 92 -4.80 16.28 -4.76
CA VAL A 92 -5.78 16.95 -5.63
C VAL A 92 -5.57 18.47 -5.71
N ASN A 93 -4.74 19.03 -4.82
CA ASN A 93 -4.45 20.46 -4.78
C ASN A 93 -3.74 20.89 -6.08
N GLN A 94 -4.27 21.92 -6.75
CA GLN A 94 -3.80 22.44 -8.04
C GLN A 94 -3.81 21.41 -9.20
N ALA A 95 -4.62 20.36 -9.09
CA ALA A 95 -4.80 19.33 -10.11
C ALA A 95 -5.72 19.80 -11.28
N HIS A 96 -5.44 20.97 -11.85
CA HIS A 96 -6.29 21.66 -12.83
C HIS A 96 -6.58 20.86 -14.12
N ASN A 97 -5.71 19.90 -14.44
CA ASN A 97 -5.77 19.05 -15.63
C ASN A 97 -6.43 17.68 -15.36
N TRP A 98 -6.88 17.41 -14.13
CA TRP A 98 -7.52 16.14 -13.79
C TRP A 98 -8.98 16.14 -14.22
N VAL A 99 -9.44 15.00 -14.70
CA VAL A 99 -10.76 14.86 -15.31
C VAL A 99 -11.72 14.23 -14.31
N THR A 100 -12.95 14.76 -14.28
CA THR A 100 -14.12 14.12 -13.69
C THR A 100 -15.14 13.82 -14.80
N SER A 101 -15.96 12.79 -14.60
CA SER A 101 -17.08 12.47 -15.48
C SER A 101 -18.33 12.14 -14.65
N PRO A 102 -19.53 12.11 -15.26
CA PRO A 102 -20.76 11.70 -14.55
C PRO A 102 -20.66 10.29 -13.94
N GLN A 103 -19.91 9.38 -14.59
CA GLN A 103 -19.66 8.02 -14.13
C GLN A 103 -18.40 7.88 -13.23
N SER A 104 -17.52 8.88 -13.22
CA SER A 104 -16.24 8.90 -12.50
C SER A 104 -16.10 10.24 -11.78
N GLN A 105 -16.78 10.36 -10.63
CA GLN A 105 -16.99 11.62 -9.93
C GLN A 105 -15.74 12.16 -9.21
N ALA A 106 -14.72 11.31 -9.01
CA ALA A 106 -13.48 11.73 -8.41
C ALA A 106 -12.47 12.21 -9.47
N PRO A 107 -11.77 13.35 -9.23
CA PRO A 107 -10.72 13.83 -10.12
C PRO A 107 -9.63 12.78 -10.29
N SER A 108 -9.23 12.51 -11.53
CA SER A 108 -8.15 11.58 -11.85
C SER A 108 -7.35 12.00 -13.08
N ALA A 109 -6.13 11.49 -13.18
CA ALA A 109 -5.19 11.73 -14.28
C ALA A 109 -4.96 10.44 -15.09
N GLY A 110 -5.08 10.54 -16.41
CA GLY A 110 -4.64 9.50 -17.35
C GLY A 110 -3.12 9.52 -17.56
N ALA A 111 -2.60 8.46 -18.18
CA ALA A 111 -1.19 8.38 -18.54
C ALA A 111 -0.75 9.58 -19.40
N GLY A 112 0.41 10.17 -19.11
CA GLY A 112 0.93 11.37 -19.75
C GLY A 112 0.36 12.71 -19.23
N MET A 113 -0.65 12.70 -18.35
CA MET A 113 -1.14 13.91 -17.68
C MET A 113 -0.25 14.33 -16.51
N THR A 114 -0.29 15.61 -16.13
CA THR A 114 0.43 16.10 -14.94
C THR A 114 -0.25 15.67 -13.63
N VAL A 115 0.56 15.30 -12.64
CA VAL A 115 0.16 14.86 -11.31
C VAL A 115 0.86 15.77 -10.30
N PRO A 116 0.13 16.55 -9.47
CA PRO A 116 0.72 17.28 -8.37
C PRO A 116 0.96 16.35 -7.16
N PHE A 117 2.05 16.57 -6.45
CA PHE A 117 2.46 15.77 -5.30
C PHE A 117 3.31 16.57 -4.31
N TYR A 118 3.44 16.05 -3.09
CA TYR A 118 4.47 16.48 -2.14
C TYR A 118 5.47 15.34 -1.91
N ARG A 119 6.75 15.70 -1.84
CA ARG A 119 7.84 14.76 -1.49
C ARG A 119 7.88 14.50 0.01
N MET A 120 8.40 13.35 0.39
CA MET A 120 8.75 13.04 1.78
C MET A 120 9.74 14.08 2.32
N GLY A 121 9.57 14.49 3.57
CA GLY A 121 10.34 15.55 4.23
C GLY A 121 9.86 16.99 3.96
N SER A 122 8.73 17.18 3.27
CA SER A 122 8.20 18.52 2.95
C SER A 122 7.46 19.20 4.11
N GLY A 123 7.07 18.46 5.15
CA GLY A 123 6.17 18.94 6.21
C GLY A 123 4.70 18.97 5.81
N ALA A 124 4.33 18.38 4.66
CA ALA A 124 2.96 18.45 4.16
C ALA A 124 2.01 17.58 4.99
N ARG A 125 0.83 18.12 5.30
CA ARG A 125 -0.27 17.41 5.96
C ARG A 125 -1.25 16.94 4.90
N ILE A 126 -1.38 15.63 4.70
CA ILE A 126 -2.15 15.04 3.60
C ILE A 126 -3.15 14.03 4.16
N ALA A 127 -4.42 14.15 3.74
CA ALA A 127 -5.42 13.13 4.01
C ALA A 127 -5.23 11.93 3.06
N VAL A 128 -4.97 10.75 3.61
CA VAL A 128 -4.80 9.49 2.87
C VAL A 128 -5.87 8.49 3.30
N ALA A 129 -6.24 7.56 2.41
CA ALA A 129 -7.08 6.43 2.80
C ALA A 129 -6.35 5.59 3.87
N MET A 130 -7.08 5.06 4.85
CA MET A 130 -6.53 4.16 5.87
C MET A 130 -7.40 2.92 6.03
N ASP A 131 -6.80 1.85 6.55
CA ASP A 131 -7.56 0.73 7.07
C ASP A 131 -8.33 1.15 8.35
N PRO A 132 -9.60 0.74 8.54
CA PRO A 132 -10.37 1.10 9.73
C PRO A 132 -9.75 0.68 11.07
N SER A 133 -8.87 -0.33 11.07
CA SER A 133 -8.18 -0.80 12.30
C SER A 133 -7.28 0.25 12.95
N LEU A 134 -6.86 1.31 12.23
CA LEU A 134 -5.96 2.34 12.74
C LEU A 134 -6.62 3.28 13.76
N VAL A 135 -7.94 3.20 13.94
CA VAL A 135 -8.65 3.88 15.03
C VAL A 135 -8.10 3.49 16.41
N GLY A 136 -7.48 2.31 16.54
CA GLY A 136 -6.76 1.91 17.75
C GLY A 136 -5.55 2.78 18.11
N LEU A 137 -5.11 3.69 17.22
CA LEU A 137 -4.05 4.65 17.46
C LEU A 137 -4.57 5.97 18.09
N ASP A 138 -5.88 6.20 18.13
CA ASP A 138 -6.48 7.44 18.63
C ASP A 138 -6.11 7.69 20.11
N GLY A 139 -5.72 8.92 20.43
CA GLY A 139 -5.20 9.30 21.75
C GLY A 139 -3.78 8.81 22.05
N GLY A 140 -3.17 8.04 21.15
CA GLY A 140 -1.77 7.60 21.25
C GLY A 140 -0.76 8.65 20.78
N LEU A 141 0.51 8.24 20.69
CA LEU A 141 1.59 9.12 20.21
C LEU A 141 1.56 9.26 18.69
N ILE A 142 1.73 10.49 18.19
CA ILE A 142 1.85 10.80 16.74
C ILE A 142 3.07 10.14 16.07
N THR A 143 4.02 9.64 16.87
CA THR A 143 5.23 8.92 16.44
C THR A 143 5.05 7.40 16.45
N GLN A 144 3.83 6.88 16.65
CA GLN A 144 3.56 5.47 16.44
C GLN A 144 3.86 5.11 14.99
N GLN A 145 4.54 3.98 14.81
CA GLN A 145 4.89 3.51 13.47
C GLN A 145 3.60 3.11 12.73
N VAL A 146 3.58 3.38 11.44
CA VAL A 146 2.55 2.92 10.49
C VAL A 146 3.24 2.37 9.25
N SER A 147 2.48 1.64 8.43
CA SER A 147 2.95 1.05 7.18
C SER A 147 2.05 1.48 6.02
N TRP A 148 2.52 1.38 4.79
CA TRP A 148 1.71 1.66 3.60
C TRP A 148 1.46 0.39 2.80
N ASP A 149 0.20 0.00 2.64
CA ASP A 149 -0.17 -1.09 1.74
C ASP A 149 -0.11 -0.58 0.28
N PHE A 150 0.93 -0.96 -0.45
CA PHE A 150 1.11 -0.56 -1.86
C PHE A 150 0.14 -1.25 -2.83
N ASN A 151 -0.56 -2.32 -2.44
CA ASN A 151 -1.56 -2.99 -3.27
C ASN A 151 -2.90 -2.27 -3.18
N ASN A 152 -3.40 -2.07 -1.95
CA ASN A 152 -4.67 -1.37 -1.73
C ASN A 152 -4.54 0.16 -1.61
N GLN A 153 -3.30 0.68 -1.64
CA GLN A 153 -2.94 2.09 -1.56
C GLN A 153 -3.62 2.80 -0.39
N ARG A 154 -3.39 2.27 0.82
CA ARG A 154 -3.89 2.80 2.08
C ARG A 154 -2.85 2.72 3.19
N LEU A 155 -2.99 3.60 4.17
CA LEU A 155 -2.27 3.52 5.43
C LEU A 155 -2.76 2.31 6.23
N GLN A 156 -1.85 1.52 6.78
CA GLN A 156 -2.15 0.41 7.67
C GLN A 156 -1.33 0.52 8.97
N ALA A 157 -1.72 -0.23 10.00
CA ALA A 157 -0.95 -0.32 11.24
C ALA A 157 0.47 -0.79 10.91
N TYR A 158 1.47 -0.36 11.67
CA TYR A 158 2.81 -0.90 11.45
C TYR A 158 2.82 -2.38 11.76
N ASP A 159 2.99 -3.15 10.71
CA ASP A 159 3.44 -4.51 10.82
C ASP A 159 4.95 -4.50 10.54
N ALA A 160 5.72 -5.10 11.45
CA ALA A 160 7.13 -5.43 11.22
C ALA A 160 7.25 -6.70 10.35
N SER A 161 6.18 -7.50 10.33
CA SER A 161 5.76 -8.36 9.24
C SER A 161 4.88 -7.53 8.28
N THR A 162 4.22 -8.13 7.30
CA THR A 162 4.43 -7.60 5.95
C THR A 162 3.54 -8.31 4.91
N PRO A 163 3.37 -7.76 3.68
CA PRO A 163 2.45 -8.29 2.66
C PRO A 163 2.77 -9.74 2.25
N THR A 164 1.73 -10.45 1.87
CA THR A 164 1.52 -11.83 2.32
C THR A 164 1.43 -12.82 1.14
N VAL A 165 2.45 -13.67 0.94
CA VAL A 165 2.39 -14.79 -0.03
C VAL A 165 1.84 -16.03 0.69
N SER A 166 0.79 -16.63 0.15
CA SER A 166 0.24 -17.87 0.70
C SER A 166 1.22 -19.04 0.56
N VAL A 167 1.28 -19.91 1.56
CA VAL A 167 2.10 -21.11 1.54
C VAL A 167 1.24 -22.29 1.10
N THR A 168 1.60 -22.90 -0.03
CA THR A 168 0.96 -24.13 -0.55
C THR A 168 1.22 -25.30 0.38
N SER A 169 2.44 -25.40 0.92
CA SER A 169 2.75 -26.34 2.01
C SER A 169 3.99 -25.93 2.79
N ILE A 170 4.00 -26.24 4.09
CA ILE A 170 5.23 -26.30 4.89
C ILE A 170 5.30 -27.67 5.54
N THR A 171 6.43 -28.36 5.34
CA THR A 171 6.62 -29.74 5.82
C THR A 171 7.87 -29.82 6.69
N SER A 172 7.71 -30.32 7.91
CA SER A 172 8.79 -30.46 8.89
C SER A 172 9.35 -31.88 8.94
N SER A 173 10.65 -31.99 9.14
CA SER A 173 11.38 -33.23 9.39
C SER A 173 12.33 -33.04 10.58
N TYR A 174 12.53 -34.07 11.40
CA TYR A 174 13.36 -34.00 12.61
C TYR A 174 14.57 -34.94 12.52
N SER A 175 15.76 -34.43 12.82
CA SER A 175 16.98 -35.21 12.97
C SER A 175 17.97 -34.50 13.90
N ASN A 176 18.67 -35.25 14.75
CA ASN A 176 19.80 -34.75 15.57
C ASN A 176 19.53 -33.44 16.34
N GLY A 177 18.32 -33.25 16.89
CA GLY A 177 17.96 -32.05 17.66
C GLY A 177 17.60 -30.81 16.81
N VAL A 178 17.36 -30.99 15.51
CA VAL A 178 16.99 -29.94 14.57
C VAL A 178 15.73 -30.35 13.81
N TYR A 179 14.78 -29.43 13.72
CA TYR A 179 13.67 -29.50 12.77
C TYR A 179 14.06 -28.73 11.51
N THR A 180 13.95 -29.36 10.33
CA THR A 180 14.09 -28.71 9.01
C THR A 180 12.72 -28.59 8.37
N PHE A 181 12.37 -27.39 7.93
CA PHE A 181 11.08 -27.06 7.31
C PHE A 181 11.30 -26.75 5.84
N VAL A 182 10.66 -27.50 4.95
CA VAL A 182 10.60 -27.19 3.52
C VAL A 182 9.35 -26.36 3.27
N VAL A 183 9.52 -25.19 2.64
CA VAL A 183 8.47 -24.23 2.31
C VAL A 183 8.22 -24.26 0.81
N VAL A 184 6.95 -24.33 0.42
CA VAL A 184 6.48 -24.15 -0.95
C VAL A 184 5.50 -22.98 -0.97
N ALA A 185 5.94 -21.83 -1.49
CA ALA A 185 5.09 -20.66 -1.67
C ALA A 185 4.17 -20.81 -2.90
N ALA A 186 2.99 -20.22 -2.85
CA ALA A 186 2.00 -20.28 -3.94
C ALA A 186 2.29 -19.30 -5.10
N ALA A 187 3.26 -18.41 -4.92
CA ALA A 187 3.75 -17.46 -5.91
C ALA A 187 5.21 -17.10 -5.63
N SER A 188 5.89 -16.48 -6.61
CA SER A 188 7.24 -15.93 -6.44
C SER A 188 7.31 -15.00 -5.23
N THR A 189 8.16 -15.34 -4.29
CA THR A 189 8.53 -14.49 -3.14
C THR A 189 9.64 -13.49 -3.53
N THR A 190 10.03 -12.63 -2.59
CA THR A 190 11.14 -11.69 -2.74
C THR A 190 12.51 -12.27 -2.41
N GLU A 191 12.56 -13.51 -1.92
CA GLU A 191 13.77 -14.16 -1.40
C GLU A 191 14.73 -14.53 -2.53
N GLY A 192 16.04 -14.39 -2.29
CA GLY A 192 17.06 -14.56 -3.33
C GLY A 192 18.20 -15.53 -2.99
N ALA A 193 18.43 -15.82 -1.70
CA ALA A 193 19.57 -16.60 -1.24
C ALA A 193 19.36 -17.31 0.11
N VAL A 194 20.39 -18.06 0.51
CA VAL A 194 20.54 -18.56 1.89
C VAL A 194 21.01 -17.42 2.79
N GLY A 195 20.40 -17.29 3.97
CA GLY A 195 20.65 -16.21 4.93
C GLY A 195 19.58 -15.12 4.93
N ASP A 196 18.71 -15.08 3.93
CA ASP A 196 17.56 -14.15 3.91
C ASP A 196 16.53 -14.49 4.99
N ALA A 197 15.70 -13.51 5.38
CA ALA A 197 14.83 -13.58 6.54
C ALA A 197 13.35 -13.50 6.14
N ILE A 198 12.58 -14.52 6.54
CA ILE A 198 11.14 -14.64 6.27
C ILE A 198 10.34 -14.52 7.56
N ASN A 199 9.12 -13.98 7.52
CA ASN A 199 8.18 -14.07 8.63
C ASN A 199 7.05 -15.04 8.28
N VAL A 200 6.91 -16.11 9.06
CA VAL A 200 5.87 -17.13 8.89
C VAL A 200 4.71 -16.81 9.84
N SER A 201 3.47 -16.86 9.35
CA SER A 201 2.29 -16.81 10.21
C SER A 201 1.21 -17.82 9.78
N GLY A 202 0.22 -18.03 10.65
CA GLY A 202 -0.91 -18.93 10.36
C GLY A 202 -0.68 -20.42 10.63
N VAL A 203 0.50 -20.83 11.13
CA VAL A 203 0.75 -22.20 11.60
C VAL A 203 -0.05 -22.46 12.88
N THR A 204 -0.68 -23.63 12.96
CA THR A 204 -1.50 -24.07 14.10
C THR A 204 -1.05 -25.45 14.61
N GLY A 205 -1.39 -25.77 15.87
CA GLY A 205 -1.04 -27.05 16.51
C GLY A 205 0.33 -27.06 17.21
N THR A 206 0.88 -28.26 17.43
CA THR A 206 2.07 -28.49 18.26
C THR A 206 3.31 -27.79 17.69
N GLY A 207 3.87 -26.87 18.47
CA GLY A 207 5.06 -26.10 18.09
C GLY A 207 4.77 -24.84 17.28
N ALA A 208 3.51 -24.44 17.08
CA ALA A 208 3.15 -23.25 16.30
C ALA A 208 3.87 -21.96 16.76
N SER A 209 4.10 -21.78 18.07
CA SER A 209 4.83 -20.63 18.62
C SER A 209 6.35 -20.65 18.38
N LEU A 210 6.92 -21.77 17.92
CA LEU A 210 8.32 -21.91 17.53
C LEU A 210 8.52 -21.73 16.01
N VAL A 211 7.45 -21.84 15.23
CA VAL A 211 7.46 -21.75 13.76
C VAL A 211 6.93 -20.40 13.28
N ASN A 212 5.85 -19.90 13.87
CA ASN A 212 5.35 -18.55 13.59
C ASN A 212 6.35 -17.49 14.08
N GLY A 213 6.50 -16.40 13.33
CA GLY A 213 7.50 -15.35 13.57
C GLY A 213 8.65 -15.39 12.55
N ASN A 214 9.73 -14.70 12.85
CA ASN A 214 10.87 -14.56 11.94
C ASN A 214 11.74 -15.83 11.93
N GLN A 215 12.09 -16.28 10.72
CA GLN A 215 12.93 -17.45 10.43
C GLN A 215 14.01 -17.06 9.42
N ILE A 216 15.12 -17.80 9.37
CA ILE A 216 16.24 -17.56 8.44
C ILE A 216 16.35 -18.72 7.45
N ILE A 217 16.45 -18.43 6.15
CA ILE A 217 16.61 -19.45 5.11
C ILE A 217 17.97 -20.14 5.25
N THR A 218 17.94 -21.47 5.41
CA THR A 218 19.13 -22.34 5.54
C THR A 218 19.48 -23.08 4.26
N ALA A 219 18.53 -23.26 3.34
CA ALA A 219 18.81 -23.69 1.97
C ALA A 219 17.78 -23.09 1.00
N TYR A 220 18.25 -22.65 -0.17
CA TYR A 220 17.49 -21.95 -1.19
C TYR A 220 17.57 -22.72 -2.51
N THR A 221 16.44 -22.98 -3.16
CA THR A 221 16.37 -23.59 -4.50
C THR A 221 15.96 -22.53 -5.52
N ASP A 222 14.85 -21.85 -5.24
CA ASP A 222 14.30 -20.75 -6.03
C ASP A 222 13.36 -19.90 -5.15
N ASN A 223 12.76 -18.87 -5.75
CA ASN A 223 11.87 -17.92 -5.09
C ASN A 223 10.51 -18.49 -4.65
N GLN A 224 10.24 -19.78 -4.84
CA GLN A 224 9.06 -20.48 -4.34
C GLN A 224 9.43 -21.68 -3.43
N ASN A 225 10.66 -22.18 -3.52
CA ASN A 225 11.12 -23.41 -2.87
C ASN A 225 12.41 -23.17 -2.06
N PHE A 226 12.27 -23.12 -0.75
CA PHE A 226 13.38 -22.92 0.19
C PHE A 226 13.09 -23.60 1.54
N SER A 227 14.08 -23.59 2.45
CA SER A 227 13.95 -24.22 3.76
C SER A 227 14.62 -23.42 4.87
N PHE A 228 14.12 -23.57 6.09
CA PHE A 228 14.70 -23.04 7.32
C PHE A 228 14.81 -24.12 8.41
N GLN A 229 15.51 -23.83 9.49
CA GLN A 229 15.71 -24.77 10.61
C GLN A 229 15.39 -24.14 11.97
N VAL A 230 14.79 -24.95 12.86
CA VAL A 230 14.54 -24.59 14.27
C VAL A 230 15.16 -25.67 15.16
N ARG A 231 15.95 -25.26 16.16
CA ARG A 231 16.49 -26.16 17.19
C ARG A 231 15.49 -26.31 18.33
N ALA A 232 14.99 -27.52 18.53
CA ALA A 232 14.05 -27.84 19.60
C ALA A 232 14.18 -29.32 20.00
N ALA A 233 13.69 -29.67 21.19
CA ALA A 233 13.65 -31.06 21.65
C ALA A 233 12.69 -31.91 20.80
N SER A 234 12.94 -33.22 20.74
CA SER A 234 12.05 -34.16 20.06
C SER A 234 10.62 -34.05 20.59
N GLY A 235 9.65 -33.90 19.69
CA GLY A 235 8.23 -33.74 20.02
C GLY A 235 7.78 -32.31 20.32
N ALA A 236 8.68 -31.31 20.35
CA ALA A 236 8.32 -29.91 20.56
C ALA A 236 7.55 -29.29 19.39
N ILE A 237 7.73 -29.82 18.18
CA ILE A 237 7.04 -29.41 16.95
C ILE A 237 6.50 -30.67 16.26
N ALA A 238 5.31 -30.58 15.65
CA ALA A 238 4.77 -31.64 14.81
C ALA A 238 5.73 -31.98 13.65
N THR A 239 5.78 -33.25 13.25
CA THR A 239 6.53 -33.75 12.07
C THR A 239 5.56 -34.04 10.91
N GLY A 240 5.94 -33.68 9.69
CA GLY A 240 5.08 -33.78 8.50
C GLY A 240 4.52 -32.42 8.08
N ALA A 241 3.43 -32.42 7.32
CA ALA A 241 2.76 -31.19 6.90
C ALA A 241 2.16 -30.47 8.13
N LEU A 242 2.45 -29.17 8.28
CA LEU A 242 1.85 -28.38 9.36
C LEU A 242 0.46 -27.87 8.96
N SER A 243 -0.43 -27.75 9.95
CA SER A 243 -1.81 -27.33 9.74
C SER A 243 -1.99 -25.82 9.87
N GLY A 244 -2.92 -25.25 9.11
CA GLY A 244 -3.38 -23.86 9.24
C GLY A 244 -3.45 -23.13 7.89
N THR A 245 -3.89 -21.87 7.93
CA THR A 245 -3.85 -20.98 6.76
C THR A 245 -2.51 -20.26 6.75
N ILE A 246 -1.48 -20.96 6.28
CA ILE A 246 -0.08 -20.55 6.45
C ILE A 246 0.31 -19.54 5.37
N VAL A 247 1.02 -18.49 5.77
CA VAL A 247 1.45 -17.40 4.90
C VAL A 247 2.85 -16.90 5.26
N LEU A 248 3.51 -16.28 4.30
CA LEU A 248 4.80 -15.60 4.43
C LEU A 248 4.61 -14.11 4.25
N ASN A 249 5.13 -13.34 5.19
CA ASN A 249 4.97 -11.89 5.26
C ASN A 249 6.31 -11.23 4.80
N TYR A 250 6.29 -10.34 3.79
CA TYR A 250 7.50 -9.82 3.08
C TYR A 250 7.92 -8.33 3.25
N GLY A 251 7.32 -7.31 2.60
CA GLY A 251 7.78 -5.89 2.76
C GLY A 251 6.80 -4.70 2.63
N THR A 252 6.30 -4.12 3.75
CA THR A 252 5.89 -2.69 3.86
C THR A 252 6.40 -2.10 5.19
N GLY A 253 7.73 -1.96 5.30
CA GLY A 253 8.39 -1.48 6.51
C GLY A 253 7.97 -0.07 6.94
N ALA A 254 8.44 0.35 8.11
CA ALA A 254 7.97 1.57 8.79
C ALA A 254 7.97 2.79 7.86
N LEU A 255 6.78 3.32 7.59
CA LEU A 255 6.58 4.51 6.78
C LEU A 255 7.07 5.72 7.58
N PRO A 256 7.97 6.57 7.04
CA PRO A 256 8.62 7.65 7.79
C PRO A 256 7.73 8.89 7.93
N VAL A 257 6.51 8.72 8.43
CA VAL A 257 5.49 9.76 8.60
C VAL A 257 4.99 9.82 10.04
N LYS A 258 4.24 10.86 10.38
CA LYS A 258 3.49 10.95 11.65
C LYS A 258 2.00 10.96 11.37
N VAL A 259 1.22 10.22 12.15
CA VAL A 259 -0.26 10.28 12.08
C VAL A 259 -0.73 11.39 13.03
N LEU A 260 -1.53 12.32 12.51
CA LEU A 260 -2.03 13.47 13.28
C LEU A 260 -3.50 13.32 13.70
N GLU A 261 -4.30 12.65 12.87
CA GLU A 261 -5.75 12.49 13.05
C GLU A 261 -6.19 11.22 12.29
N THR A 262 -7.16 10.49 12.83
CA THR A 262 -7.85 9.40 12.12
C THR A 262 -9.36 9.67 12.11
N GLN A 263 -10.03 9.28 11.02
CA GLN A 263 -11.47 9.51 10.83
C GLN A 263 -12.10 8.32 10.11
N VAL A 264 -12.75 7.44 10.89
CA VAL A 264 -13.40 6.20 10.41
C VAL A 264 -14.85 6.44 9.99
N GLY A 265 -15.26 5.82 8.89
CA GLY A 265 -16.67 5.68 8.49
C GLY A 265 -17.37 6.95 8.00
N ASN A 266 -16.67 8.09 7.92
CA ASN A 266 -17.23 9.39 7.54
C ASN A 266 -16.25 10.23 6.69
N SER A 267 -15.37 9.59 5.94
CA SER A 267 -14.39 10.26 5.05
C SER A 267 -14.68 9.95 3.58
N LYS A 268 -14.43 10.93 2.70
CA LYS A 268 -14.47 10.77 1.25
C LYS A 268 -13.21 10.08 0.77
N ILE A 269 -13.30 8.78 0.48
CA ILE A 269 -12.20 8.00 -0.11
C ILE A 269 -12.58 7.48 -1.49
N ILE A 270 -11.55 7.14 -2.27
CA ILE A 270 -11.68 6.64 -3.63
C ILE A 270 -12.04 5.15 -3.65
N ALA A 271 -13.14 4.83 -4.31
CA ALA A 271 -13.42 3.48 -4.80
C ALA A 271 -13.11 3.43 -6.30
N TYR A 272 -12.23 2.49 -6.68
CA TYR A 272 -11.88 2.22 -8.06
C TYR A 272 -12.64 1.00 -8.58
N ASP A 273 -13.41 1.18 -9.65
CA ASP A 273 -14.05 0.09 -10.38
C ASP A 273 -13.10 -0.40 -11.49
N ALA A 274 -12.48 -1.55 -11.27
CA ALA A 274 -11.53 -2.15 -12.23
C ALA A 274 -12.19 -2.74 -13.49
N VAL A 275 -13.52 -2.93 -13.52
CA VAL A 275 -14.24 -3.43 -14.70
C VAL A 275 -14.48 -2.29 -15.68
N ASN A 276 -14.92 -1.14 -15.18
CA ASN A 276 -15.28 0.01 -16.00
C ASN A 276 -14.21 1.13 -16.03
N ASN A 277 -13.16 1.00 -15.21
CA ASN A 277 -12.09 1.99 -15.01
C ASN A 277 -12.61 3.35 -14.46
N TYR A 278 -13.63 3.31 -13.60
CA TYR A 278 -14.20 4.51 -12.98
C TYR A 278 -13.61 4.77 -11.60
N VAL A 279 -13.38 6.06 -11.30
CA VAL A 279 -12.86 6.56 -10.03
C VAL A 279 -13.96 7.35 -9.34
N ASN A 280 -14.52 6.82 -8.24
CA ASN A 280 -15.68 7.40 -7.57
C ASN A 280 -15.44 7.67 -6.08
N TRP A 281 -16.11 8.68 -5.56
CA TRP A 281 -16.13 8.96 -4.13
C TRP A 281 -17.06 8.02 -3.37
N THR A 282 -16.59 7.52 -2.24
CA THR A 282 -17.43 6.89 -1.21
C THR A 282 -17.44 7.77 0.02
N ASN A 283 -18.59 8.01 0.64
CA ASN A 283 -18.71 8.94 1.77
C ASN A 283 -18.51 8.26 3.15
N ASN A 284 -18.48 6.93 3.18
CA ASN A 284 -18.39 6.12 4.41
C ASN A 284 -16.98 5.55 4.62
N GLY A 285 -15.96 6.18 4.03
CA GLY A 285 -14.58 5.72 4.05
C GLY A 285 -13.87 6.01 5.36
N SER A 286 -12.70 5.40 5.54
CA SER A 286 -11.76 5.72 6.61
C SER A 286 -10.52 6.41 6.04
N ALA A 287 -10.11 7.52 6.65
CA ALA A 287 -8.93 8.28 6.24
C ALA A 287 -8.13 8.76 7.45
N ALA A 288 -6.83 8.95 7.25
CA ALA A 288 -5.91 9.51 8.23
C ALA A 288 -5.24 10.77 7.68
N VAL A 289 -4.87 11.69 8.56
CA VAL A 289 -3.99 12.82 8.22
C VAL A 289 -2.56 12.42 8.55
N ILE A 290 -1.72 12.28 7.52
CA ILE A 290 -0.29 12.06 7.68
C ILE A 290 0.49 13.37 7.53
N LEU A 291 1.54 13.53 8.33
CA LEU A 291 2.59 14.52 8.16
C LEU A 291 3.81 13.82 7.53
N ILE A 292 4.25 14.30 6.38
CA ILE A 292 5.36 13.73 5.60
C ILE A 292 6.61 14.60 5.59
#